data_AF-A0A0N8SJ77-F1
#
_entry.id   AF-A0A0N8SJ77-F1
#
_cell.length_a   1.000
_cell.length_b   1.000
_cell.length_c   1.000
_cell.angle_alpha   90.00
_cell.angle_beta   90.00
_cell.angle_gamma   90.00
#
_symmetry.space_group_name_H-M   'P 1'
#
loop_
_entity.id
_entity.type
_entity.pdbx_description
1 polymer ?
#
loop_
_entity_poly.entity_id
_entity_poly.type
_entity_poly.pdbx_seq_one_letter_code
_entity_poly.pdbx_strand_id
1 'polypeptide(L)'
;MNEEFSYVWLLPLLEKPFETAALDLPDAVGALSEKYTLPAGIALQPLVITALTSHSEYWSGLALKWLEAGFPLDVELTAVLARCTEDKTLSQSRRHRARRLVGRKKSET
;
A
#
# COMPACT_ATOMS: atom_id res chain seq x y z
N MET A 1 -2.21 28.86 -1.69
CA MET A 1 -3.16 27.94 -1.04
C MET A 1 -2.61 26.56 -1.31
N ASN A 2 -2.04 25.88 -0.32
CA ASN A 2 -1.47 24.55 -0.55
C ASN A 2 -2.63 23.56 -0.57
N GLU A 3 -2.61 22.66 -1.54
CA GLU A 3 -3.59 21.58 -1.66
C GLU A 3 -3.37 20.55 -0.53
N GLU A 4 -4.43 19.83 -0.15
CA GLU A 4 -4.40 18.82 0.92
C GLU A 4 -3.69 17.55 0.45
N PHE A 5 -2.77 17.02 1.28
CA PHE A 5 -1.99 15.84 0.93
C PHE A 5 -2.81 14.57 0.70
N SER A 6 -2.48 13.83 -0.37
CA SER A 6 -2.99 12.49 -0.63
C SER A 6 -1.87 11.50 -0.94
N TYR A 7 -1.95 10.31 -0.35
CA TYR A 7 -1.05 9.18 -0.65
C TYR A 7 -1.13 8.70 -2.10
N VAL A 8 -2.16 9.11 -2.86
CA VAL A 8 -2.26 8.84 -4.30
C VAL A 8 -1.03 9.37 -5.05
N TRP A 9 -0.44 10.49 -4.61
CA TRP A 9 0.73 11.07 -5.26
C TRP A 9 2.03 10.29 -5.00
N LEU A 10 2.03 9.40 -4.01
CA LEU A 10 3.15 8.51 -3.70
C LEU A 10 2.98 7.12 -4.34
N LEU A 11 1.87 6.82 -5.02
CA LEU A 11 1.64 5.55 -5.73
C LEU A 11 2.78 5.13 -6.66
N PRO A 12 3.45 6.02 -7.41
CA PRO A 12 4.58 5.64 -8.25
C PRO A 12 5.73 4.95 -7.50
N LEU A 13 5.87 5.15 -6.18
CA LEU A 13 6.87 4.42 -5.39
C LEU A 13 6.64 2.90 -5.42
N LEU A 14 5.39 2.42 -5.56
CA LEU A 14 5.04 1.00 -5.63
C LEU A 14 5.60 0.27 -6.86
N GLU A 15 6.04 1.01 -7.88
CA GLU A 15 6.59 0.43 -9.11
C GLU A 15 7.98 -0.17 -8.90
N LYS A 16 8.65 0.18 -7.81
CA LYS A 16 9.97 -0.30 -7.40
C LYS A 16 9.84 -1.34 -6.27
N PRO A 17 10.88 -2.14 -5.97
CA PRO A 17 10.93 -2.94 -4.74
C PRO A 17 10.76 -2.06 -3.49
N PHE A 18 10.17 -2.60 -2.42
CA PHE A 18 9.81 -1.79 -1.24
C PHE A 18 11.02 -1.25 -0.50
N GLU A 19 12.17 -1.93 -0.59
CA GLU A 19 13.44 -1.49 -0.03
C GLU A 19 13.95 -0.25 -0.76
N THR A 20 13.89 -0.25 -2.09
CA THR A 20 14.25 0.92 -2.90
C THR A 20 13.27 2.07 -2.67
N ALA A 21 11.97 1.77 -2.63
CA ALA A 21 10.96 2.78 -2.36
C ALA A 21 11.10 3.42 -0.97
N ALA A 22 11.57 2.66 0.03
CA ALA A 22 11.87 3.21 1.36
C ALA A 22 13.02 4.21 1.33
N LEU A 23 14.04 3.98 0.49
CA LEU A 23 15.14 4.91 0.28
C LEU A 23 14.70 6.16 -0.47
N ASP A 24 13.78 6.01 -1.43
CA ASP A 24 13.27 7.12 -2.26
C ASP A 24 12.16 7.94 -1.56
N LEU A 25 11.59 7.43 -0.47
CA LEU A 25 10.46 8.08 0.22
C LEU A 25 10.78 9.50 0.71
N PRO A 26 11.93 9.79 1.36
CA PRO A 26 12.24 11.14 1.81
C PRO A 26 12.31 12.15 0.66
N ASP A 27 12.88 11.77 -0.48
CA ASP A 27 12.99 12.64 -1.65
C ASP A 27 11.62 12.89 -2.28
N ALA A 28 10.78 11.85 -2.39
CA ALA A 28 9.41 11.99 -2.88
C ALA A 28 8.57 12.90 -1.97
N VAL A 29 8.71 12.76 -0.65
CA VAL A 29 8.08 13.63 0.36
C VAL A 29 8.60 15.06 0.24
N GLY A 30 9.92 15.24 0.08
CA GLY A 30 10.55 16.54 -0.10
C GLY A 30 9.97 17.29 -1.30
N ALA A 31 9.90 16.63 -2.45
CA ALA A 31 9.31 17.20 -3.68
C ALA A 31 7.83 17.59 -3.52
N LEU A 32 7.05 16.81 -2.76
CA LEU A 32 5.65 17.15 -2.48
C LEU A 32 5.51 18.32 -1.50
N SER A 33 6.42 18.47 -0.55
CA SER A 33 6.36 19.52 0.47
C SER A 33 6.47 20.94 -0.11
N GLU A 34 7.02 21.09 -1.32
CA GLU A 34 7.06 22.37 -2.04
C GLU A 34 5.67 22.87 -2.44
N LYS A 35 4.70 21.96 -2.59
CA LYS A 35 3.36 22.23 -3.14
C LYS A 35 2.22 21.95 -2.17
N TYR A 36 2.45 21.05 -1.22
CA TYR A 36 1.41 20.47 -0.38
C TYR A 36 1.75 20.60 1.11
N THR A 37 0.72 20.75 1.94
CA THR A 37 0.89 20.64 3.40
C THR A 37 0.89 19.17 3.78
N LEU A 38 2.05 18.67 4.23
CA LEU A 38 2.23 17.25 4.53
C LEU A 38 1.99 16.94 6.01
N PRO A 39 1.37 15.78 6.33
CA PRO A 39 1.31 15.31 7.71
C PRO A 39 2.69 14.88 8.21
N ALA A 40 2.89 14.93 9.52
CA ALA A 40 4.08 14.36 10.14
C ALA A 40 4.05 12.83 10.03
N GLY A 41 5.22 12.21 9.82
CA GLY A 41 5.36 10.75 9.86
C GLY A 41 4.81 10.01 8.64
N ILE A 42 4.98 10.57 7.43
CA ILE A 42 4.68 9.83 6.19
C ILE A 42 5.47 8.51 6.15
N ALA A 43 4.76 7.41 5.90
CA ALA A 43 5.30 6.07 5.87
C ALA A 43 4.76 5.27 4.67
N LEU A 44 5.39 4.13 4.36
CA LEU A 44 4.99 3.26 3.24
C LEU A 44 3.70 2.47 3.52
N GLN A 45 3.35 2.20 4.79
CA GLN A 45 2.15 1.43 5.11
C GLN A 45 0.86 2.11 4.60
N PRO A 46 0.58 3.40 4.91
CA PRO A 46 -0.59 4.07 4.37
C PRO A 46 -0.61 4.13 2.84
N LEU A 47 0.55 4.17 2.19
CA LEU A 47 0.67 4.06 0.72
C LEU A 47 0.18 2.68 0.24
N VAL A 48 0.62 1.59 0.86
CA VAL A 48 0.18 0.23 0.54
C VAL A 48 -1.33 0.08 0.78
N ILE A 49 -1.85 0.61 1.89
CA ILE A 49 -3.29 0.62 2.18
C ILE A 49 -4.06 1.37 1.08
N THR A 50 -3.62 2.58 0.75
CA THR A 50 -4.22 3.42 -0.30
C THR A 50 -4.33 2.68 -1.62
N ALA A 51 -3.28 1.95 -2.01
CA ALA A 51 -3.26 1.17 -3.22
C ALA A 51 -4.19 -0.06 -3.16
N LEU A 52 -4.22 -0.79 -2.03
CA LEU A 52 -5.11 -1.95 -1.84
C LEU A 52 -6.59 -1.56 -1.88
N THR A 53 -6.93 -0.44 -1.25
CA THR A 53 -8.31 0.09 -1.19
C THR A 53 -8.69 0.86 -2.44
N SER A 54 -7.76 1.08 -3.37
CA SER A 54 -8.09 1.65 -4.66
C SER A 54 -8.91 0.67 -5.50
N HIS A 55 -9.80 1.21 -6.32
CA HIS A 55 -10.49 0.44 -7.36
C HIS A 55 -9.57 0.11 -8.57
N SER A 56 -8.28 0.48 -8.51
CA SER A 56 -7.31 0.20 -9.57
C SER A 56 -6.71 -1.20 -9.41
N GLU A 57 -6.91 -2.06 -10.40
CA GLU A 57 -6.24 -3.37 -10.47
C GLU A 57 -4.71 -3.24 -10.53
N TYR A 58 -4.20 -2.17 -11.15
CA TYR A 58 -2.76 -1.93 -11.27
C TYR A 58 -2.13 -1.64 -9.90
N TRP A 59 -2.62 -0.60 -9.20
CA TRP A 59 -2.05 -0.18 -7.92
C TRP A 59 -2.20 -1.24 -6.84
N SER A 60 -3.40 -1.82 -6.74
CA SER A 60 -3.62 -2.93 -5.80
C SER A 60 -2.76 -4.15 -6.14
N GLY A 61 -2.51 -4.43 -7.42
CA GLY A 61 -1.63 -5.49 -7.88
C GLY A 61 -0.18 -5.30 -7.42
N LEU A 62 0.34 -4.07 -7.48
CA LEU A 62 1.67 -3.70 -6.98
C LEU A 62 1.77 -3.78 -5.45
N ALA A 63 0.76 -3.29 -4.73
CA ALA A 63 0.71 -3.40 -3.28
C ALA A 63 0.73 -4.86 -2.80
N LEU A 64 -0.07 -5.73 -3.45
CA LEU A 64 -0.04 -7.17 -3.19
C LEU A 64 1.34 -7.77 -3.51
N LYS A 65 2.04 -7.29 -4.54
CA LYS A 65 3.38 -7.77 -4.90
C LYS A 65 4.41 -7.44 -3.81
N TRP A 66 4.34 -6.24 -3.21
CA TRP A 66 5.19 -5.88 -2.07
C TRP A 66 4.95 -6.79 -0.87
N LEU A 67 3.69 -7.05 -0.53
CA LEU A 67 3.32 -7.91 0.59
C LEU A 67 3.78 -9.37 0.36
N GLU A 68 3.67 -9.87 -0.87
CA GLU A 68 4.20 -11.17 -1.25
C GLU A 68 5.73 -11.24 -1.18
N ALA A 69 6.41 -10.12 -1.46
CA ALA A 69 7.87 -9.98 -1.37
C ALA A 69 8.38 -9.81 0.08
N GLY A 70 7.49 -9.70 1.07
CA GLY A 70 7.86 -9.64 2.48
C GLY A 70 7.78 -8.26 3.12
N PHE A 71 7.11 -7.29 2.48
CA PHE A 71 6.77 -6.04 3.16
C PHE A 71 6.01 -6.35 4.47
N PRO A 72 6.32 -5.68 5.60
CA PRO A 72 5.73 -6.00 6.89
C PRO A 72 4.19 -5.98 6.89
N LEU A 73 3.59 -7.08 7.36
CA LEU A 73 2.16 -7.15 7.64
C LEU A 73 1.91 -6.91 9.13
N ASP A 74 1.31 -5.76 9.42
CA ASP A 74 0.81 -5.38 10.74
C ASP A 74 -0.70 -5.66 10.88
N VAL A 75 -1.28 -5.25 12.01
CA VAL A 75 -2.69 -5.50 12.32
C VAL A 75 -3.62 -4.80 11.32
N GLU A 76 -3.31 -3.56 10.95
CA GLU A 76 -4.15 -2.77 10.05
C GLU A 76 -4.13 -3.34 8.62
N LEU A 77 -2.95 -3.63 8.06
CA LEU A 77 -2.83 -4.26 6.74
C LEU A 77 -3.51 -5.63 6.71
N THR A 78 -3.38 -6.41 7.79
CA THR A 78 -4.07 -7.71 7.90
C THR A 78 -5.59 -7.53 7.85
N ALA A 79 -6.13 -6.51 8.53
CA ALA A 79 -7.56 -6.20 8.50
C ALA A 79 -8.04 -5.74 7.12
N VAL A 80 -7.25 -4.90 6.43
CA VAL A 80 -7.54 -4.47 5.05
C VAL A 80 -7.56 -5.67 4.10
N LEU A 81 -6.55 -6.55 4.16
CA LEU A 81 -6.49 -7.75 3.33
C LEU A 81 -7.66 -8.69 3.60
N ALA A 82 -8.06 -8.87 4.87
CA ALA A 82 -9.21 -9.69 5.23
C ALA A 82 -10.48 -9.17 4.52
N ARG A 83 -10.73 -7.85 4.56
CA ARG A 83 -11.85 -7.22 3.83
C ARG A 83 -11.75 -7.46 2.32
N CYS A 84 -10.55 -7.33 1.74
CA CYS A 84 -10.33 -7.62 0.32
C CYS A 84 -10.68 -9.07 -0.04
N THR A 85 -10.60 -10.04 0.87
CA THR A 85 -10.96 -11.44 0.55
C THR A 85 -12.47 -11.64 0.36
N GLU A 86 -13.29 -10.76 0.94
CA GLU A 86 -14.74 -10.85 0.96
C GLU A 86 -15.41 -9.91 -0.05
N ASP A 87 -14.66 -8.89 -0.52
CA ASP A 87 -15.16 -7.89 -1.44
C ASP A 87 -15.35 -8.44 -2.87
N LYS A 88 -16.62 -8.66 -3.24
CA LYS A 88 -17.03 -9.17 -4.55
C LYS A 88 -16.76 -8.21 -5.71
N THR A 89 -16.54 -6.93 -5.44
CA THR A 89 -16.20 -5.92 -6.46
C THR A 89 -14.77 -6.06 -6.97
N LEU A 90 -13.88 -6.70 -6.18
CA LEU A 90 -12.51 -6.97 -6.58
C LEU A 90 -12.42 -8.16 -7.53
N SER A 91 -11.37 -8.21 -8.35
CA SER A 91 -11.11 -9.39 -9.19
C SER A 91 -10.86 -10.64 -8.34
N GLN A 92 -11.20 -11.81 -8.90
CA GLN A 92 -10.97 -13.10 -8.23
C GLN A 92 -9.48 -13.30 -7.89
N SER A 93 -8.59 -12.87 -8.79
CA SER A 93 -7.14 -12.91 -8.58
C SER A 93 -6.72 -12.12 -7.33
N ARG A 94 -7.20 -10.88 -7.18
CA ARG A 94 -6.94 -10.04 -6.00
C ARG A 94 -7.42 -10.70 -4.71
N ARG A 95 -8.67 -11.16 -4.69
CA ARG A 95 -9.23 -11.84 -3.50
C ARG A 95 -8.40 -13.06 -3.10
N HIS A 96 -7.97 -13.85 -4.08
CA HIS A 96 -7.16 -15.04 -3.85
C HIS A 96 -5.78 -14.71 -3.28
N ARG A 97 -5.08 -13.73 -3.85
CA ARG A 97 -3.78 -13.25 -3.35
C ARG A 97 -3.89 -12.71 -1.92
N ALA A 98 -4.90 -11.88 -1.64
CA ALA A 98 -5.17 -11.38 -0.30
C ALA A 98 -5.42 -12.52 0.70
N ARG A 99 -6.21 -13.54 0.33
CA ARG A 99 -6.47 -14.70 1.18
C ARG A 99 -5.20 -15.49 1.51
N ARG A 100 -4.29 -15.66 0.54
CA ARG A 100 -3.00 -16.33 0.77
C ARG A 100 -2.14 -15.58 1.79
N LEU A 101 -2.09 -14.24 1.69
CA LEU A 101 -1.33 -13.39 2.60
C LEU A 101 -1.88 -13.45 4.04
N VAL A 102 -3.21 -13.36 4.21
CA VAL A 102 -3.86 -13.50 5.53
C VAL A 102 -3.61 -14.90 6.12
N GLY A 103 -3.69 -15.94 5.29
CA GLY A 103 -3.42 -17.31 5.72
C GLY A 103 -1.99 -17.50 6.22
N ARG A 104 -1.00 -16.90 5.54
CA ARG A 104 0.41 -16.96 5.95
C ARG A 104 0.64 -16.33 7.33
N LYS A 105 0.10 -15.14 7.58
CA LYS A 105 0.29 -14.44 8.86
C LYS A 105 -0.24 -15.25 10.05
N LYS A 106 -1.38 -15.94 9.87
CA LYS A 106 -1.97 -16.80 10.91
C LYS A 106 -1.10 -18.00 11.29
N SER A 107 -0.28 -18.50 10.38
CA SER A 107 0.65 -19.61 10.66
C SER A 107 1.94 -19.15 11.34
N GLU A 108 2.25 -17.86 11.30
CA GLU A 108 3.43 -17.25 11.92
C GLU A 108 3.14 -16.71 13.35
N THR A 109 1.88 -16.80 13.81
CA THR A 109 1.41 -16.34 15.14
C THR A 109 1.07 -17.55 16.02
#